data_AF-A0A6G3XQ25-F1
#
_entry.id   AF-A0A6G3XQ25-F1
#
_cell.length_a   1.000
_cell.length_b   1.000
_cell.length_c   1.000
_cell.angle_alpha   90.00
_cell.angle_beta   90.00
_cell.angle_gamma   90.00
#
_symmetry.space_group_name_H-M   'P 1'
#
loop_
_entity.id
_entity.type
_entity.pdbx_description
1 polymer ?
#
loop_
_entity_poly.entity_id
_entity_poly.type
_entity_poly.pdbx_seq_one_letter_code
_entity_poly.pdbx_strand_id
1 'polypeptide(L)' 'SRIDSGRLELRRQPVDISAAVARHIQALITGGQAPDRFRVRARGPLPDLWADPDKVDQVLGNLLENAVRHGEGTVTIEI' A
#
# COMPACT_ATOMS: atom_id res chain seq x y z
N SER A 1 -2.18 19.05 6.76
CA SER A 1 -2.89 17.95 7.45
C SER A 1 -4.05 18.50 8.25
N ARG A 2 -5.26 18.41 7.69
CA ARG A 2 -6.48 18.44 8.51
C ARG A 2 -6.55 17.07 9.14
N ILE A 3 -6.23 16.99 10.43
CA ILE A 3 -6.51 15.78 11.20
C ILE A 3 -8.00 15.88 11.46
N ASP A 4 -8.78 15.07 10.74
CA ASP A 4 -10.22 14.93 10.98
C ASP A 4 -10.41 14.49 12.43
N SER A 5 -10.79 15.44 13.28
CA SER A 5 -11.16 15.25 14.68
C SER A 5 -12.59 14.72 14.82
N GLY A 6 -13.05 13.93 13.85
CA GLY A 6 -14.28 13.15 13.89
C GLY A 6 -13.93 11.69 14.11
N ARG A 7 -14.55 11.06 15.10
CA ARG A 7 -14.37 9.65 15.50
C ARG A 7 -14.15 8.74 14.28
N LEU A 8 -12.92 8.26 14.10
CA LEU A 8 -12.57 7.34 13.02
C LEU A 8 -13.27 5.99 13.28
N GLU A 9 -14.39 5.75 12.61
CA GLU A 9 -15.08 4.46 12.66
C GLU A 9 -14.42 3.50 11.68
N LEU A 10 -13.69 2.51 12.21
CA LEU A 10 -13.03 1.48 11.42
C LEU A 10 -14.00 0.34 11.09
N ARG A 11 -14.16 0.04 9.82
CA ARG A 11 -14.97 -1.09 9.33
C ARG A 11 -14.08 -2.31 9.10
N ARG A 12 -13.75 -3.02 10.19
CA ARG A 12 -12.86 -4.19 10.16
C ARG A 12 -13.43 -5.32 9.31
N GLN A 13 -12.67 -5.71 8.29
CA GLN A 13 -12.96 -6.81 7.37
C GLN A 13 -11.64 -7.57 7.10
N PRO A 14 -11.70 -8.84 6.66
CA PRO A 14 -10.52 -9.54 6.16
C PRO A 14 -9.91 -8.77 4.98
N VAL A 15 -8.61 -8.55 5.01
CA VAL A 15 -7.85 -7.85 3.98
C VAL A 15 -6.69 -8.73 3.52
N ASP A 16 -6.60 -8.94 2.21
CA ASP A 16 -5.40 -9.49 1.58
C ASP A 16 -4.43 -8.34 1.28
N ILE A 17 -3.43 -8.18 2.16
CA ILE A 17 -2.44 -7.12 2.04
C ILE A 17 -1.52 -7.32 0.82
N SER A 18 -1.25 -8.58 0.44
CA SER A 18 -0.45 -8.88 -0.75
C SER A 18 -1.19 -8.44 -2.01
N ALA A 19 -2.48 -8.75 -2.11
CA ALA A 19 -3.32 -8.28 -3.20
C ALA A 19 -3.43 -6.75 -3.23
N ALA A 20 -3.55 -6.09 -2.07
CA ALA A 20 -3.60 -4.63 -1.98
C ALA A 20 -2.30 -3.99 -2.50
N VAL A 21 -1.15 -4.44 -2.03
CA VAL A 21 0.17 -3.98 -2.52
C VAL A 21 0.30 -4.20 -4.03
N ALA A 22 -0.07 -5.39 -4.53
CA ALA A 22 -0.01 -5.70 -5.94
C ALA A 22 -0.88 -4.75 -6.79
N ARG A 23 -2.12 -4.45 -6.37
CA ARG A 23 -3.00 -3.50 -7.07
C ARG A 23 -2.38 -2.12 -7.19
N HIS A 24 -1.79 -1.60 -6.11
CA HIS A 24 -1.17 -0.28 -6.14
C HIS A 24 0.08 -0.24 -7.03
N ILE A 25 0.93 -1.27 -6.99
CA ILE A 25 2.09 -1.37 -7.89
C ILE A 25 1.63 -1.41 -9.36
N GLN A 26 0.60 -2.19 -9.68
CA GLN A 26 0.06 -2.24 -11.04
C GLN A 26 -0.50 -0.89 -11.50
N ALA A 27 -1.17 -0.15 -10.62
CA ALA A 27 -1.65 1.19 -10.92
C ALA A 27 -0.49 2.15 -11.24
N LEU A 28 0.60 2.11 -10.47
CA LEU A 28 1.79 2.93 -10.71
C LEU A 28 2.51 2.56 -12.01
N ILE A 29 2.61 1.27 -12.33
CA ILE A 29 3.17 0.77 -13.59
C ILE A 29 2.33 1.25 -14.77
N THR A 30 1.01 1.11 -14.68
CA THR A 30 0.07 1.62 -15.69
C THR A 30 0.19 3.14 -15.85
N GLY A 31 0.51 3.85 -14.76
CA GLY A 31 0.82 5.28 -14.74
C GLY A 31 2.22 5.65 -15.26
N GLY A 32 2.99 4.70 -15.79
CA GLY A 32 4.27 4.95 -16.45
C GLY A 32 5.52 4.69 -15.60
N GLN A 33 5.37 4.14 -14.38
CA GLN A 33 6.53 3.71 -13.60
C GLN A 33 7.12 2.41 -14.16
N ALA A 34 8.45 2.32 -14.16
CA ALA A 34 9.13 1.11 -14.63
C ALA A 34 8.86 -0.07 -13.67
N PRO A 35 8.46 -1.26 -14.16
CA PRO A 35 8.15 -2.41 -13.30
C PRO A 35 9.30 -2.87 -12.39
N ASP A 36 10.53 -2.79 -12.89
CA ASP A 36 11.77 -3.15 -12.17
C ASP A 36 12.12 -2.20 -11.02
N ARG A 37 11.44 -1.06 -10.94
CA ARG A 37 11.53 -0.13 -9.81
C ARG A 37 10.96 -0.73 -8.53
N PHE A 38 10.05 -1.69 -8.61
CA PHE A 38 9.34 -2.23 -7.43
C PHE A 38 9.86 -3.62 -7.05
N ARG A 39 10.14 -3.81 -5.76
CA ARG A 39 10.49 -5.11 -5.18
C ARG A 39 9.60 -5.41 -3.99
N VAL A 40 8.83 -6.49 -4.07
CA VAL A 40 7.98 -6.96 -2.97
C VAL A 40 8.65 -8.17 -2.32
N ARG A 41 8.76 -8.16 -1.00
CA ARG A 41 9.29 -9.27 -0.20
C ARG A 41 8.27 -9.62 0.88
N ALA A 42 7.81 -10.88 0.88
CA ALA A 42 6.99 -11.42 1.96
C ALA A 42 7.88 -12.19 2.94
N ARG A 43 7.87 -11.83 4.23
CA ARG A 43 8.63 -12.55 5.27
C ARG A 43 7.81 -13.73 5.83
N GLY A 44 7.60 -14.73 4.97
CA GLY A 44 6.85 -15.94 5.33
C GLY A 44 5.36 -15.85 5.01
N PRO A 45 4.54 -16.82 5.47
CA PRO A 45 3.10 -16.75 5.30
C PRO A 45 2.55 -15.58 6.12
N LEU A 46 1.80 -14.71 5.45
CA LEU A 46 1.18 -13.55 6.09
C LEU A 46 0.01 -14.01 6.97
N PRO A 47 -0.13 -13.47 8.19
CA PRO A 47 -1.27 -13.78 9.04
C PRO A 47 -2.55 -13.19 8.46
N ASP A 48 -3.70 -13.73 8.86
CA ASP A 48 -5.00 -13.14 8.56
C ASP A 48 -5.07 -11.70 9.10
N LEU A 49 -5.27 -10.74 8.20
CA LEU A 49 -5.33 -9.33 8.55
C LEU A 49 -6.79 -8.86 8.60
N TRP A 50 -7.22 -8.37 9.75
CA TRP A 50 -8.50 -7.69 9.92
C TRP A 50 -8.29 -6.19 10.02
N ALA A 51 -8.63 -5.47 8.96
CA ALA A 51 -8.42 -4.03 8.86
C ALA A 51 -9.60 -3.37 8.12
N ASP A 52 -9.64 -2.04 8.12
CA ASP A 52 -10.55 -1.30 7.25
C ASP A 52 -9.92 -1.24 5.84
N PRO A 53 -10.53 -1.86 4.81
CA PRO A 53 -9.92 -1.94 3.47
C PRO A 53 -9.65 -0.56 2.86
N ASP A 54 -10.58 0.39 3.04
CA ASP A 54 -10.45 1.74 2.48
C ASP A 54 -9.28 2.49 3.12
N LYS A 55 -9.08 2.28 4.43
CA LYS A 55 -7.94 2.87 5.15
C LYS A 55 -6.62 2.22 4.76
N VAL A 56 -6.59 0.91 4.55
CA VAL A 56 -5.40 0.22 4.05
C VAL A 56 -5.02 0.74 2.67
N ASP A 57 -5.98 0.79 1.74
CA ASP A 57 -5.75 1.30 0.38
C ASP A 57 -5.30 2.78 0.42
N GLN A 58 -5.90 3.61 1.28
CA GLN A 58 -5.48 5.01 1.47
C GLN A 58 -4.03 5.12 1.95
N VAL A 59 -3.65 4.34 2.97
CA VAL A 59 -2.29 4.36 3.52
C VAL A 59 -1.29 3.85 2.48
N LEU A 60 -1.57 2.71 1.82
CA LEU A 60 -0.70 2.14 0.80
C LEU A 60 -0.50 3.10 -0.37
N GLY A 61 -1.58 3.72 -0.88
CA GLY A 61 -1.50 4.72 -1.95
C GLY A 61 -0.59 5.88 -1.57
N ASN A 62 -0.81 6.47 -0.39
CA ASN A 62 0.02 7.58 0.09
C ASN A 62 1.50 7.19 0.23
N LEU A 63 1.80 6.02 0.81
CA LEU A 63 3.17 5.58 1.02
C LEU A 63 3.88 5.29 -0.31
N LEU A 64 3.23 4.60 -1.23
CA LEU A 64 3.81 4.23 -2.52
C LEU A 64 3.98 5.43 -3.45
N GLU A 65 3.00 6.34 -3.50
CA GLU A 65 3.13 7.59 -4.25
C GLU A 65 4.28 8.44 -3.70
N ASN A 66 4.40 8.55 -2.39
CA ASN A 66 5.52 9.27 -1.77
C ASN A 66 6.86 8.61 -2.09
N ALA A 67 6.94 7.27 -2.03
CA ALA A 67 8.15 6.53 -2.36
C ALA A 67 8.56 6.70 -3.83
N VAL A 68 7.60 6.77 -4.76
CA VAL A 68 7.86 7.05 -6.18
C VAL A 68 8.27 8.50 -6.39
N ARG A 69 7.57 9.45 -5.78
CA ARG A 69 7.80 10.89 -5.98
C ARG A 69 9.12 11.36 -5.40
N HIS A 70 9.51 10.84 -4.25
CA HIS A 70 10.64 11.34 -3.47
C HIS A 70 11.81 10.35 -3.39
N GLY A 71 11.59 9.07 -3.70
CA GLY A 71 12.65 8.07 -3.73
C GLY A 71 13.44 8.11 -5.03
N GLU A 72 14.75 7.87 -4.93
CA GLU A 72 15.58 7.56 -6.08
C GLU A 72 15.80 6.04 -6.17
N GLY A 73 15.74 5.49 -7.37
CA GLY A 73 15.95 4.05 -7.60
C GLY A 73 14.78 3.18 -7.13
N THR A 74 15.10 2.07 -6.45
CA THR A 74 14.16 0.97 -6.14
C THR A 74 13.27 1.26 -4.94
N VAL A 75 11.96 1.04 -5.08
CA VAL A 75 10.99 1.00 -3.99
C VAL A 75 10.86 -0.45 -3.51
N THR A 76 11.23 -0.70 -2.26
CA THR A 76 11.09 -2.02 -1.63
C THR A 76 9.90 -2.03 -0.67
N ILE A 77 9.01 -3.00 -0.85
CA ILE A 77 7.86 -3.25 0.01
C ILE A 77 8.13 -4.55 0.75
N GLU A 78 8.19 -4.48 2.08
CA GLU A 78 8.31 -5.66 2.95
C GLU A 78 6.99 -5.88 3.67
N ILE A 79 6.41 -7.06 3.50
CA ILE A 79 5.16 -7.50 4.14
C ILE A 79 5.37 -8.81 4.88
#